data_AF-A0A2L0EKE0-F1
#
_entry.id   AF-A0A2L0EKE0-F1
#
_cell.length_a   1.000
_cell.length_b   1.000
_cell.length_c   1.000
_cell.angle_alpha   90.00
_cell.angle_beta   90.00
_cell.angle_gamma   90.00
#
_symmetry.space_group_name_H-M   'P 1'
#
loop_
_entity.id
_entity.type
_entity.pdbx_description
1 polymer ?
#
loop_
_entity_poly.entity_id
_entity_poly.type
_entity_poly.pdbx_seq_one_letter_code
_entity_poly.pdbx_strand_id
1 'polypeptide(L)'
;MRRLVPWVFFLVSSASALALGCATYTQDLDRARGHYEANRFEQALALFRVLEHDMDSYSLPEQAQYAYLRGMTDYRLAGLAPQGTGVADPRKGYRDNARHWLGVAAAIEKQTPGGITSEQKGRLTATLDDLNRDVFGGAEALPESGAAPAEGAQPADPAAPTEPAAEPPTL
;
A
#
# COMPACT_ATOMS: atom_id res chain seq x y z
N MET A 1 4.15 -78.57 -12.38
CA MET A 1 3.79 -77.33 -11.63
C MET A 1 4.60 -76.17 -12.17
N ARG A 2 3.97 -75.16 -12.79
CA ARG A 2 4.31 -73.73 -12.71
C ARG A 2 3.42 -72.98 -13.69
N ARG A 3 2.47 -72.21 -13.13
CA ARG A 3 1.46 -71.45 -13.85
C ARG A 3 2.10 -70.18 -14.43
N LEU A 4 1.86 -69.95 -15.71
CA LEU A 4 2.01 -68.66 -16.37
C LEU A 4 0.68 -67.89 -16.24
N VAL A 5 0.80 -66.55 -16.24
CA VAL A 5 -0.26 -65.54 -16.42
C VAL A 5 -1.05 -65.17 -15.13
N PRO A 6 -1.46 -63.91 -14.89
CA PRO A 6 -1.22 -62.66 -15.62
C PRO A 6 -0.66 -61.48 -14.79
N TRP A 7 0.26 -60.79 -15.44
CA TRP A 7 0.68 -59.42 -15.24
C TRP A 7 -0.44 -58.47 -15.74
N VAL A 8 -1.61 -58.44 -15.09
CA VAL A 8 -2.77 -57.60 -15.50
C VAL A 8 -3.22 -56.64 -14.38
N PHE A 9 -2.59 -56.69 -13.21
CA PHE A 9 -2.99 -55.81 -12.09
C PHE A 9 -2.39 -54.40 -12.09
N PHE A 10 -1.59 -54.02 -13.10
CA PHE A 10 -0.84 -52.75 -13.08
C PHE A 10 -1.34 -51.66 -14.03
N LEU A 11 -2.51 -51.83 -14.67
CA LEU A 11 -2.97 -50.95 -15.75
C LEU A 11 -4.31 -50.23 -15.50
N VAL A 12 -4.84 -50.22 -14.27
CA VAL A 12 -6.11 -49.56 -13.93
C VAL A 12 -5.98 -48.67 -12.68
N SER A 13 -4.93 -47.87 -12.57
CA SER A 13 -4.80 -46.88 -11.48
C SER A 13 -4.13 -45.55 -11.86
N SER A 14 -4.07 -45.21 -13.15
CA SER A 14 -3.48 -43.94 -13.63
C SER A 14 -4.46 -43.09 -14.43
N ALA A 15 -5.71 -42.92 -13.95
CA ALA A 15 -6.70 -42.10 -14.66
C ALA A 15 -7.49 -41.11 -13.76
N SER A 16 -7.03 -40.81 -12.54
CA SER A 16 -7.77 -39.90 -11.62
C SER A 16 -7.04 -38.60 -11.24
N ALA A 17 -5.96 -38.21 -11.93
CA ALA A 17 -5.15 -37.05 -11.53
C ALA A 17 -5.53 -35.70 -12.19
N LEU A 18 -6.59 -35.62 -12.99
CA LEU A 18 -6.90 -34.43 -13.80
C LEU A 18 -8.06 -33.56 -13.30
N ALA A 19 -8.68 -33.89 -12.15
CA ALA A 19 -9.84 -33.16 -11.61
C ALA A 19 -9.55 -32.35 -10.33
N LEU A 20 -8.27 -32.16 -9.96
CA LEU A 20 -7.89 -31.42 -8.74
C LEU A 20 -7.67 -29.91 -8.95
N GLY A 21 -7.74 -29.39 -10.19
CA GLY A 21 -7.33 -28.02 -10.50
C GLY A 21 -8.41 -26.94 -10.49
N CYS A 22 -9.70 -27.29 -10.42
CA CYS A 22 -10.78 -26.30 -10.50
C CYS A 22 -11.34 -25.86 -9.13
N ALA A 23 -10.84 -26.42 -8.03
CA ALA A 23 -11.30 -26.09 -6.67
C ALA A 23 -10.20 -25.48 -5.77
N THR A 24 -9.00 -25.21 -6.31
CA THR A 24 -7.85 -24.74 -5.50
C THR A 24 -7.83 -23.23 -5.37
N TYR A 25 -8.10 -22.48 -6.44
CA TYR A 25 -7.90 -21.03 -6.44
C TYR A 25 -8.83 -20.32 -5.46
N THR A 26 -10.13 -20.61 -5.48
CA THR A 26 -11.08 -20.04 -4.51
C THR A 26 -10.71 -20.44 -3.08
N GLN A 27 -10.27 -21.68 -2.87
CA GLN A 27 -9.82 -22.16 -1.56
C GLN A 27 -8.55 -21.44 -1.08
N ASP A 28 -7.60 -21.18 -1.98
CA ASP A 28 -6.37 -20.46 -1.68
C ASP A 28 -6.64 -18.95 -1.47
N LEU A 29 -7.61 -18.37 -2.19
CA LEU A 29 -8.11 -17.02 -1.94
C LEU A 29 -8.76 -16.92 -0.55
N ASP A 30 -9.58 -17.90 -0.16
CA ASP A 30 -10.17 -17.96 1.18
C ASP A 30 -9.09 -18.18 2.26
N ARG A 31 -8.06 -18.99 1.98
CA ARG A 31 -6.90 -19.13 2.87
C ARG A 31 -6.16 -17.81 3.04
N ALA A 32 -5.89 -17.10 1.95
CA ALA A 32 -5.24 -15.79 2.00
C ALA A 32 -6.08 -14.77 2.76
N ARG A 33 -7.41 -14.77 2.56
CA ARG A 33 -8.36 -13.98 3.35
C ARG A 33 -8.26 -14.32 4.84
N GLY A 34 -8.22 -15.60 5.20
CA GLY A 34 -8.06 -16.02 6.60
C GLY A 34 -6.76 -15.53 7.23
N HIS A 35 -5.66 -15.43 6.48
CA HIS A 35 -4.44 -14.79 6.97
C HIS A 35 -4.60 -13.28 7.15
N TYR A 36 -5.24 -12.59 6.21
CA TYR A 36 -5.53 -11.16 6.30
C TYR A 36 -6.40 -10.83 7.53
N GLU A 37 -7.49 -11.56 7.72
CA GLU A 37 -8.43 -11.38 8.85
C GLU A 37 -7.75 -11.67 10.20
N ALA A 38 -6.78 -12.58 10.23
CA ALA A 38 -5.96 -12.88 11.40
C ALA A 38 -4.79 -11.88 11.61
N ASN A 39 -4.73 -10.76 10.87
CA ASN A 39 -3.63 -9.78 10.87
C ASN A 39 -2.23 -10.38 10.54
N ARG A 40 -2.21 -11.53 9.86
CA ARG A 40 -0.99 -12.21 9.39
C ARG A 40 -0.64 -11.75 7.98
N PHE A 41 -0.33 -10.46 7.85
CA PHE A 41 -0.23 -9.78 6.56
C PHE A 41 0.91 -10.28 5.68
N GLU A 42 2.05 -10.66 6.25
CA GLU A 42 3.17 -11.24 5.47
C GLU A 42 2.80 -12.60 4.87
N GLN A 43 2.09 -13.43 5.65
CA GLN A 43 1.61 -14.73 5.17
C GLN A 43 0.51 -14.56 4.12
N ALA A 44 -0.40 -13.59 4.32
CA ALA A 44 -1.41 -13.24 3.33
C ALA A 44 -0.76 -12.78 2.02
N LEU A 45 0.23 -11.87 2.10
CA LEU A 45 0.98 -11.34 0.97
C LEU A 45 1.68 -12.45 0.19
N ALA A 46 2.34 -13.39 0.89
CA ALA A 46 3.01 -14.51 0.26
C ALA A 46 2.03 -15.35 -0.58
N LEU A 47 0.84 -15.65 -0.06
CA LEU A 47 -0.18 -16.37 -0.82
C LEU A 47 -0.73 -15.54 -1.99
N PHE A 48 -1.03 -14.26 -1.79
CA PHE A 48 -1.54 -13.43 -2.87
C PHE A 48 -0.57 -13.32 -4.04
N ARG A 49 0.74 -13.27 -3.79
CA ARG A 49 1.76 -13.26 -4.85
C ARG A 49 1.82 -14.57 -5.65
N VAL A 50 1.56 -15.70 -4.99
CA VAL A 50 1.44 -17.00 -5.68
C VAL A 50 0.20 -16.99 -6.58
N LEU A 51 -0.93 -16.51 -6.07
CA LEU A 51 -2.20 -16.46 -6.80
C LEU A 51 -2.24 -15.41 -7.93
N GLU A 52 -1.28 -14.49 -7.96
CA GLU A 52 -1.26 -13.36 -8.91
C GLU A 52 -1.20 -13.81 -10.38
N HIS A 53 -0.46 -14.90 -10.66
CA HIS A 53 -0.29 -15.42 -12.03
C HIS A 53 -1.57 -16.03 -12.58
N ASP A 54 -2.45 -16.52 -11.71
CA ASP A 54 -3.68 -17.24 -12.08
C ASP A 54 -4.93 -16.38 -11.80
N MET A 55 -4.78 -15.05 -11.69
CA MET A 55 -5.89 -14.15 -11.35
C MET A 55 -7.02 -14.20 -12.39
N ASP A 56 -6.72 -14.51 -13.65
CA ASP A 56 -7.70 -14.66 -14.73
C ASP A 56 -8.58 -15.92 -14.60
N SER A 57 -8.18 -16.87 -13.76
CA SER A 57 -8.96 -18.07 -13.44
C SER A 57 -10.13 -17.79 -12.48
N TYR A 58 -10.14 -16.63 -11.82
CA TYR A 58 -11.23 -16.20 -10.95
C TYR A 58 -12.40 -15.61 -11.72
N SER A 59 -13.61 -15.73 -11.17
CA SER A 59 -14.74 -14.91 -11.59
C SER A 59 -14.48 -13.42 -11.31
N LEU A 60 -15.14 -12.50 -12.01
CA LEU A 60 -14.97 -11.06 -11.78
C LEU A 60 -15.20 -10.62 -10.32
N PRO A 61 -16.21 -11.13 -9.59
CA PRO A 61 -16.35 -10.87 -8.16
C PRO A 61 -15.15 -11.33 -7.33
N GLU A 62 -14.61 -12.51 -7.62
CA GLU A 62 -13.41 -13.04 -6.95
C GLU A 62 -12.15 -12.24 -7.30
N GLN A 63 -12.01 -11.78 -8.53
CA GLN A 63 -10.92 -10.88 -8.94
C GLN A 63 -10.97 -9.55 -8.18
N ALA A 64 -12.17 -8.96 -8.01
CA ALA A 64 -12.35 -7.75 -7.20
C ALA A 64 -11.96 -8.02 -5.73
N GLN A 65 -12.39 -9.16 -5.18
CA GLN A 65 -12.09 -9.55 -3.80
C GLN A 65 -10.60 -9.81 -3.59
N TYR A 66 -9.93 -10.49 -4.53
CA TYR A 66 -8.49 -10.68 -4.57
C TYR A 66 -7.76 -9.35 -4.57
N ALA A 67 -8.06 -8.47 -5.54
CA ALA A 67 -7.39 -7.18 -5.70
C ALA A 67 -7.57 -6.28 -4.46
N TYR A 68 -8.78 -6.28 -3.88
CA TYR A 68 -9.06 -5.55 -2.64
C TYR A 68 -8.19 -6.08 -1.49
N LEU A 69 -8.17 -7.39 -1.25
CA LEU A 69 -7.40 -7.97 -0.14
C LEU A 69 -5.89 -7.84 -0.35
N ARG A 70 -5.40 -8.06 -1.57
CA ARG A 70 -4.01 -7.86 -1.97
C ARG A 70 -3.56 -6.43 -1.66
N GLY A 71 -4.33 -5.44 -2.12
CA GLY A 71 -4.01 -4.03 -1.93
C GLY A 71 -4.12 -3.58 -0.48
N MET A 72 -5.15 -4.04 0.25
CA MET A 72 -5.28 -3.76 1.69
C MET A 72 -4.15 -4.43 2.50
N THR A 73 -3.66 -5.58 2.08
CA THR A 73 -2.51 -6.25 2.71
C THR A 73 -1.25 -5.41 2.56
N ASP A 74 -0.95 -4.93 1.34
CA ASP A 74 0.17 -4.02 1.14
C ASP A 74 0.00 -2.73 1.96
N TYR A 75 -1.19 -2.15 1.99
CA TYR A 75 -1.46 -0.94 2.77
C TYR A 75 -1.17 -1.13 4.26
N ARG A 76 -1.54 -2.29 4.83
CA ARG A 76 -1.23 -2.64 6.22
C ARG A 76 0.27 -2.82 6.44
N LEU A 77 0.96 -3.51 5.52
CA LEU A 77 2.40 -3.71 5.60
C LEU A 77 3.17 -2.39 5.46
N ALA A 78 2.71 -1.45 4.64
CA ALA A 78 3.28 -0.11 4.58
C ALA A 78 3.23 0.61 5.94
N GLY A 79 2.14 0.43 6.71
CA GLY A 79 2.02 1.00 8.05
C GLY A 79 3.01 0.39 9.05
N LEU A 80 3.31 -0.90 8.90
CA LEU A 80 4.20 -1.68 9.77
C LEU A 80 5.68 -1.59 9.39
N ALA A 81 5.97 -1.26 8.13
CA ALA A 81 7.34 -1.19 7.63
C ALA A 81 8.13 -0.04 8.28
N PRO A 82 9.42 -0.26 8.60
CA PRO A 82 10.27 0.77 9.18
C PRO A 82 10.38 1.95 8.22
N GLN A 83 10.50 3.17 8.75
CA GLN A 83 10.72 4.34 7.92
C GLN A 83 12.11 4.26 7.28
N GLY A 84 12.15 4.18 5.95
CA GLY A 84 13.36 4.38 5.17
C GLY A 84 13.45 5.79 4.61
N THR A 85 14.47 6.05 3.79
CA THR A 85 14.60 7.30 3.04
C THR A 85 14.85 7.01 1.56
N GLY A 86 14.31 7.86 0.69
CA GLY A 86 14.51 7.78 -0.75
C GLY A 86 13.95 6.51 -1.39
N VAL A 87 14.63 6.02 -2.43
CA VAL A 87 14.21 4.88 -3.27
C VAL A 87 14.25 3.55 -2.50
N ALA A 88 15.01 3.50 -1.41
CA ALA A 88 15.14 2.32 -0.56
C ALA A 88 14.08 2.26 0.55
N ASP A 89 13.12 3.19 0.60
CA ASP A 89 12.05 3.15 1.60
C ASP A 89 11.07 2.00 1.32
N PRO A 90 11.03 0.94 2.14
CA PRO A 90 10.12 -0.18 1.94
C PRO A 90 8.65 0.25 2.01
N ARG A 91 8.33 1.32 2.76
CA ARG A 91 6.96 1.83 2.89
C ARG A 91 6.43 2.29 1.54
N LYS A 92 7.25 2.99 0.76
CA LYS A 92 6.87 3.46 -0.59
C LYS A 92 6.52 2.29 -1.49
N GLY A 93 7.34 1.24 -1.51
CA GLY A 93 7.08 0.05 -2.32
C GLY A 93 5.74 -0.61 -1.99
N TYR A 94 5.42 -0.77 -0.71
CA TYR A 94 4.11 -1.28 -0.31
C TYR A 94 2.96 -0.33 -0.67
N ARG A 95 3.11 0.99 -0.46
CA ARG A 95 2.05 1.97 -0.81
C ARG A 95 1.77 2.01 -2.31
N ASP A 96 2.80 1.93 -3.15
CA ASP A 96 2.64 1.88 -4.61
C ASP A 96 1.85 0.63 -5.04
N ASN A 97 2.20 -0.54 -4.50
CA ASN A 97 1.49 -1.79 -4.76
C ASN A 97 0.04 -1.73 -4.24
N ALA A 98 -0.17 -1.18 -3.03
CA ALA A 98 -1.49 -0.98 -2.48
C ALA A 98 -2.36 -0.14 -3.42
N ARG A 99 -1.84 0.99 -3.91
CA ARG A 99 -2.58 1.88 -4.81
C ARG A 99 -2.95 1.18 -6.11
N HIS A 100 -2.01 0.42 -6.67
CA HIS A 100 -2.26 -0.36 -7.88
C HIS A 100 -3.41 -1.35 -7.70
N TRP A 101 -3.31 -2.25 -6.73
CA TRP A 101 -4.30 -3.31 -6.51
C TRP A 101 -5.66 -2.79 -6.05
N LEU A 102 -5.68 -1.76 -5.20
CA LEU A 102 -6.93 -1.10 -4.82
C LEU A 102 -7.57 -0.37 -6.02
N GLY A 103 -6.77 0.20 -6.91
CA GLY A 103 -7.26 0.76 -8.18
C GLY A 103 -7.90 -0.29 -9.08
N VAL A 104 -7.29 -1.48 -9.18
CA VAL A 104 -7.86 -2.63 -9.90
C VAL A 104 -9.19 -3.06 -9.27
N ALA A 105 -9.25 -3.22 -7.94
CA ALA A 105 -10.48 -3.58 -7.25
C ALA A 105 -11.60 -2.56 -7.51
N ALA A 106 -11.30 -1.26 -7.43
CA ALA A 106 -12.26 -0.19 -7.72
C ALA A 106 -12.76 -0.22 -9.16
N ALA A 107 -11.87 -0.51 -10.12
CA ALA A 107 -12.22 -0.60 -11.54
C ALA A 107 -13.13 -1.80 -11.82
N ILE A 108 -12.85 -2.97 -11.24
CA ILE A 108 -13.68 -4.17 -11.40
C ILE A 108 -15.05 -3.94 -10.75
N GLU A 109 -15.09 -3.45 -9.50
CA GLU A 109 -16.35 -3.21 -8.78
C GLU A 109 -17.24 -2.17 -9.48
N LYS A 110 -16.64 -1.17 -10.14
CA LYS A 110 -17.38 -0.20 -10.96
C LYS A 110 -18.04 -0.85 -12.18
N GLN A 111 -17.39 -1.82 -12.81
CA GLN A 111 -17.89 -2.50 -14.00
C GLN A 111 -18.87 -3.63 -13.66
N THR A 112 -18.57 -4.39 -12.61
CA THR A 112 -19.34 -5.55 -12.13
C THR A 112 -19.53 -5.43 -10.62
N PRO A 113 -20.59 -4.74 -10.17
CA PRO A 113 -20.82 -4.55 -8.76
C PRO A 113 -21.13 -5.86 -8.03
N GLY A 114 -20.67 -5.97 -6.77
CA GLY A 114 -20.97 -7.08 -5.88
C GLY A 114 -19.78 -7.97 -5.53
N GLY A 115 -18.58 -7.66 -6.03
CA GLY A 115 -17.35 -8.39 -5.68
C GLY A 115 -16.78 -8.03 -4.32
N ILE A 116 -17.12 -6.84 -3.79
CA ILE A 116 -16.76 -6.41 -2.43
C ILE A 116 -17.96 -5.81 -1.70
N THR A 117 -18.00 -5.97 -0.37
CA THR A 117 -19.10 -5.47 0.48
C THR A 117 -19.14 -3.95 0.54
N SER A 118 -20.28 -3.36 0.89
CA SER A 118 -20.40 -1.90 1.04
C SER A 118 -19.41 -1.31 2.06
N GLU A 119 -19.12 -2.05 3.12
CA GLU A 119 -18.12 -1.66 4.12
C GLU A 119 -16.70 -1.69 3.54
N GLN A 120 -16.37 -2.73 2.76
CA GLN A 120 -15.10 -2.81 2.03
C GLN A 120 -14.97 -1.68 1.00
N LYS A 121 -16.05 -1.30 0.31
CA LYS A 121 -16.06 -0.13 -0.59
C LYS A 121 -15.72 1.16 0.14
N GLY A 122 -16.33 1.40 1.30
CA GLY A 122 -16.01 2.57 2.12
C GLY A 122 -14.54 2.62 2.51
N ARG A 123 -13.99 1.49 2.96
CA ARG A 123 -12.55 1.37 3.26
C ARG A 123 -11.67 1.58 2.02
N LEU A 124 -12.07 1.00 0.88
CA LEU A 124 -11.35 1.09 -0.38
C LEU A 124 -11.22 2.55 -0.82
N THR A 125 -12.32 3.31 -0.83
CA THR A 125 -12.32 4.74 -1.18
C THR A 125 -11.42 5.53 -0.25
N ALA A 126 -11.60 5.41 1.07
CA ALA A 126 -10.79 6.13 2.04
C ALA A 126 -9.28 5.80 1.93
N THR A 127 -8.95 4.55 1.63
CA THR A 127 -7.55 4.11 1.49
C THR A 127 -6.95 4.63 0.18
N LEU A 128 -7.71 4.63 -0.92
CA LEU A 128 -7.26 5.22 -2.18
C LEU A 128 -7.06 6.73 -2.05
N ASP A 129 -7.92 7.43 -1.31
CA ASP A 129 -7.76 8.87 -1.05
C ASP A 129 -6.49 9.16 -0.25
N ASP A 130 -6.14 8.29 0.71
CA ASP A 130 -4.85 8.37 1.42
C ASP A 130 -3.66 8.15 0.49
N LEU A 131 -3.69 7.10 -0.31
CA LEU A 131 -2.59 6.74 -1.21
C LEU A 131 -2.42 7.74 -2.36
N ASN A 132 -3.50 8.34 -2.84
CA ASN A 132 -3.45 9.33 -3.93
C ASN A 132 -2.81 10.65 -3.48
N ARG A 133 -2.85 10.99 -2.18
CA ARG A 133 -2.14 12.15 -1.65
C ARG A 133 -0.63 12.07 -1.88
N ASP A 134 -0.04 10.87 -1.90
CA ASP A 134 1.40 10.70 -2.14
C ASP A 134 1.81 11.07 -3.58
N VAL A 135 0.87 10.95 -4.53
CA VAL A 135 1.12 11.18 -5.96
C VAL A 135 0.71 12.59 -6.38
N PHE A 136 -0.46 13.05 -5.91
CA PHE A 136 -1.04 14.32 -6.34
C PHE A 136 -0.82 15.46 -5.32
N GLY A 137 -0.52 15.15 -4.06
CA GLY A 137 -0.33 16.14 -3.00
C GLY A 137 1.01 16.88 -3.04
N GLY A 138 1.94 16.47 -3.90
CA GLY A 138 3.24 17.16 -4.07
C GLY A 138 3.14 18.56 -4.69
N ALA A 139 1.99 18.92 -5.30
CA ALA A 139 1.80 20.23 -5.92
C ALA A 139 1.39 21.32 -4.92
N GLU A 140 0.71 20.98 -3.81
CA GLU A 140 0.31 21.96 -2.78
C GLU A 140 1.35 22.10 -1.65
N ALA A 141 2.40 21.27 -1.67
CA ALA A 141 3.50 21.29 -0.70
C ALA A 141 4.79 21.95 -1.24
N LEU A 142 4.69 22.74 -2.30
CA LEU A 142 5.73 23.72 -2.58
C LEU A 142 5.45 24.91 -1.65
N PRO A 143 6.31 25.21 -0.64
CA PRO A 143 6.24 26.53 -0.04
C PRO A 143 6.39 27.53 -1.18
N GLU A 144 5.49 28.51 -1.25
CA GLU A 144 5.75 29.73 -2.01
C GLU A 144 7.21 30.09 -1.76
N SER A 145 7.96 30.27 -2.84
CA SER A 145 9.33 30.72 -2.78
C SER A 145 9.33 32.00 -1.94
N GLY A 146 9.70 31.83 -0.67
CA GLY A 146 9.88 32.91 0.26
C GLY A 146 11.06 33.70 -0.26
N ALA A 147 10.76 34.66 -1.14
CA ALA A 147 11.61 35.81 -1.33
C ALA A 147 11.89 36.33 0.08
N ALA A 148 13.11 36.10 0.54
CA ALA A 148 13.60 36.67 1.77
C ALA A 148 13.27 38.16 1.72
N PRO A 149 12.59 38.73 2.73
CA PRO A 149 12.52 40.17 2.84
C PRO A 149 13.97 40.64 2.92
N ALA A 150 14.40 41.41 1.93
CA ALA A 150 15.63 42.17 2.01
C ALA A 150 15.63 42.90 3.36
N GLU A 151 16.64 42.62 4.17
CA GLU A 151 16.92 43.27 5.45
C GLU A 151 17.04 44.77 5.18
N GLY A 152 15.91 45.45 5.31
CA GLY A 152 15.76 46.88 5.14
C GLY A 152 16.07 47.57 6.45
N ALA A 153 17.19 48.27 6.45
CA ALA A 153 17.41 49.53 7.15
C ALA A 153 17.20 49.52 8.68
N GLN A 154 18.32 49.33 9.37
CA GLN A 154 18.57 49.79 10.73
C GLN A 154 18.13 51.26 10.92
N PRO A 155 17.24 51.58 11.88
CA PRO A 155 16.95 52.96 12.25
C PRO A 155 18.14 53.55 13.01
N ALA A 156 18.57 54.73 12.58
CA ALA A 156 19.61 55.53 13.20
C ALA A 156 19.25 55.95 14.64
N ASP A 157 20.23 55.89 15.53
CA ASP A 157 20.22 56.51 16.86
C ASP A 157 19.96 58.03 16.77
N PRO A 158 19.04 58.60 17.57
CA PRO A 158 19.05 60.01 17.90
C PRO A 158 19.97 60.28 19.10
N ALA A 159 20.91 61.20 18.88
CA ALA A 159 21.87 61.72 19.84
C ALA A 159 21.24 62.29 21.13
N ALA A 160 22.05 62.22 22.20
CA ALA A 160 21.78 62.54 23.60
C ALA A 160 21.41 64.00 23.93
N PRO A 161 20.85 64.25 25.14
CA PRO A 161 21.02 65.49 25.87
C PRO A 161 22.14 65.37 26.93
N THR A 162 23.13 66.25 26.82
CA THR A 162 24.20 66.51 27.79
C THR A 162 23.65 67.26 29.01
N GLU A 163 23.85 66.73 30.22
CA GLU A 163 23.74 67.49 31.48
C GLU A 163 25.13 67.92 32.00
N PRO A 164 25.23 69.05 32.73
CA PRO A 164 26.45 69.85 32.85
C PRO A 164 27.25 69.53 34.12
N ALA A 165 28.58 69.42 33.98
CA ALA A 165 29.50 69.42 35.11
C ALA A 165 30.11 70.82 35.29
N ALA A 166 29.82 71.42 36.44
CA ALA A 166 30.34 72.71 36.88
C ALA A 166 31.80 72.61 37.35
N GLU A 167 32.64 73.54 36.86
CA GLU A 167 33.95 73.89 37.45
C GLU A 167 33.77 74.79 38.67
N PRO A 168 34.74 74.74 39.62
CA PRO A 168 35.28 75.99 40.15
C PRO A 168 36.80 75.88 40.49
N PRO A 169 37.46 76.93 40.99
CA PRO A 169 37.81 78.17 40.30
C PRO A 169 39.33 78.47 40.40
N THR A 170 39.83 79.39 39.57
CA THR A 170 41.16 80.01 39.74
C THR A 170 41.03 81.53 39.86
N LEU A 171 41.38 82.05 41.04
CA LEU A 171 42.05 83.32 41.25
C LEU A 171 43.07 83.13 42.38
#